data_AF-A0A8S1HJG4-F1
#
_entry.id   AF-A0A8S1HJG4-F1
#
_cell.length_a   1.000
_cell.length_b   1.000
_cell.length_c   1.000
_cell.angle_alpha   90.00
_cell.angle_beta   90.00
_cell.angle_gamma   90.00
#
_symmetry.space_group_name_H-M   'P 1'
#
loop_
_entity.id
_entity.type
_entity.pdbx_description
1 polymer ?
#
loop_
_entity_poly.entity_id
_entity_poly.type
_entity_poly.pdbx_seq_one_letter_code
_entity_poly.pdbx_strand_id
1 'polypeptide(L)'
;MYFEDALWMEDTFWKNAIGTSYLTMGLCGISMNLMIVSIIPEIGEFLSRPLALLASCQLFISIVQLTAVFIPVPYMIATNKPYFLNEIIINFPGSILLTMQLASLLVQFFSTVYRNLSVLSENICEKLFHDWVVYLMLAISISYPIYHAASLSIETTIHRFSLETLGFSRSEIEIISVITFVAVVALFALMFYILAFSDLIYRTLFDPDDGDDKESSTCSELATTLAFLVSDVIYSFLICLPRIFDPWLQSFVNVFAVALWPSVTLISYDLHVQAAFAFRVRGMFQSCGGGGGSGYSNPPIIRAKKRKREPRLRIL
;
A
#
# COMPACT_ATOMS: atom_id res chain seq x y z
N MET A 1 10.64 -10.42 47.88
CA MET A 1 10.89 -11.30 46.73
C MET A 1 9.62 -11.54 45.91
N TYR A 2 8.76 -10.51 45.71
CA TYR A 2 7.43 -10.75 45.11
C TYR A 2 6.87 -9.61 44.25
N PHE A 3 7.38 -8.37 44.34
CA PHE A 3 6.88 -7.25 43.52
C PHE A 3 7.77 -6.95 42.31
N GLU A 4 9.10 -6.90 42.52
CA GLU A 4 10.07 -6.73 41.44
C GLU A 4 10.09 -7.93 40.47
N ASP A 5 9.96 -9.15 40.98
CA ASP A 5 9.88 -10.36 40.14
C ASP A 5 8.59 -10.40 39.30
N ALA A 6 7.48 -9.87 39.82
CA ALA A 6 6.21 -9.78 39.10
C ALA A 6 6.25 -8.71 37.99
N LEU A 7 6.84 -7.54 38.28
CA LEU A 7 7.08 -6.48 37.29
C LEU A 7 8.04 -6.96 36.18
N TRP A 8 9.08 -7.70 36.54
CA TRP A 8 9.99 -8.31 35.56
C TRP A 8 9.29 -9.33 34.66
N MET A 9 8.41 -10.17 35.20
CA MET A 9 7.63 -11.11 34.39
C MET A 9 6.67 -10.39 33.43
N GLU A 10 6.04 -9.31 33.87
CA GLU A 10 5.13 -8.50 33.05
C GLU A 10 5.85 -7.80 31.89
N ASP A 11 6.99 -7.15 32.15
CA ASP A 11 7.81 -6.51 31.11
C ASP A 11 8.34 -7.50 30.07
N THR A 12 8.76 -8.68 30.53
CA THR A 12 9.26 -9.73 29.63
C THR A 12 8.13 -10.32 28.78
N PHE A 13 6.93 -10.47 29.35
CA PHE A 13 5.74 -10.91 28.63
C PHE A 13 5.36 -9.93 27.51
N TRP A 14 5.25 -8.64 27.82
CA TRP A 14 4.88 -7.62 26.84
C TRP A 14 5.89 -7.51 25.69
N LYS A 15 7.19 -7.55 26.01
CA LYS A 15 8.25 -7.59 24.99
C LYS A 15 8.08 -8.78 24.06
N ASN A 16 7.92 -9.98 24.62
CA ASN A 16 7.75 -11.20 23.82
C ASN A 16 6.46 -11.19 22.99
N ALA A 17 5.36 -10.66 23.53
CA ALA A 17 4.09 -10.52 22.82
C ALA A 17 4.22 -9.57 21.61
N ILE A 18 4.88 -8.41 21.81
CA ILE A 18 5.13 -7.44 20.75
C ILE A 18 6.06 -8.03 19.69
N GLY A 19 7.17 -8.65 20.08
CA GLY A 19 8.11 -9.30 19.15
C GLY A 19 7.44 -10.40 18.32
N THR A 20 6.61 -11.23 18.96
CA THR A 20 5.83 -12.27 18.26
C THR A 20 4.81 -11.64 17.30
N SER A 21 4.19 -10.53 17.69
CA SER A 21 3.24 -9.81 16.84
C SER A 21 3.91 -9.22 15.59
N TYR A 22 5.13 -8.66 15.72
CA TYR A 22 5.90 -8.20 14.57
C TYR A 22 6.22 -9.35 13.59
N LEU A 23 6.54 -10.53 14.12
CA LEU A 23 6.81 -11.72 13.33
C LEU A 23 5.56 -12.21 12.59
N THR A 24 4.46 -12.41 13.31
CA THR A 24 3.22 -12.98 12.74
C THR A 24 2.57 -12.02 11.74
N MET A 25 2.48 -10.73 12.06
CA MET A 25 1.93 -9.72 11.16
C MET A 25 2.83 -9.46 9.96
N GLY A 26 4.15 -9.53 10.13
CA GLY A 26 5.09 -9.44 9.02
C GLY A 26 4.94 -10.59 8.02
N LEU A 27 4.90 -11.83 8.51
CA LEU A 27 4.67 -13.01 7.67
C LEU A 27 3.29 -12.98 7.01
N CYS A 28 2.25 -12.62 7.78
CA CYS A 28 0.89 -12.49 7.25
C CYS A 28 0.84 -11.44 6.13
N GLY A 29 1.40 -10.25 6.36
CA GLY A 29 1.41 -9.18 5.38
C GLY A 29 2.24 -9.50 4.14
N ILE A 30 3.38 -10.18 4.28
CA ILE A 30 4.16 -10.64 3.12
C ILE A 30 3.34 -11.67 2.32
N SER A 31 2.71 -12.63 3.01
CA SER A 31 1.88 -13.63 2.35
C SER A 31 0.70 -13.01 1.59
N MET A 32 0.03 -12.01 2.19
CA MET A 32 -1.08 -11.30 1.57
C MET A 32 -0.64 -10.54 0.33
N ASN A 33 0.44 -9.76 0.42
CA ASN A 33 0.98 -9.04 -0.74
C ASN A 33 1.40 -10.00 -1.85
N LEU A 34 2.07 -11.13 -1.53
CA LEU A 34 2.45 -12.14 -2.52
C LEU A 34 1.25 -12.81 -3.19
N MET A 35 0.19 -13.10 -2.43
CA MET A 35 -1.05 -13.64 -3.00
C MET A 35 -1.64 -12.69 -4.03
N ILE A 36 -1.72 -11.39 -3.71
CA ILE A 36 -2.28 -10.40 -4.62
C ILE A 36 -1.39 -10.23 -5.85
N VAL A 37 -0.05 -10.16 -5.69
CA VAL A 37 0.89 -10.15 -6.82
C VAL A 37 0.66 -11.34 -7.76
N SER A 38 0.38 -12.53 -7.20
CA SER A 38 0.12 -13.73 -8.01
C SER A 38 -1.19 -13.67 -8.81
N ILE A 39 -2.14 -12.84 -8.39
CA ILE A 39 -3.45 -12.66 -9.04
C ILE A 39 -3.37 -11.61 -10.15
N ILE A 40 -2.50 -10.60 -10.04
CA ILE A 40 -2.39 -9.48 -11.00
C ILE A 40 -2.36 -9.94 -12.48
N PRO A 41 -1.58 -10.97 -12.87
CA PRO A 41 -1.58 -11.45 -14.25
C PRO A 41 -2.92 -12.03 -14.71
N GLU A 42 -3.68 -12.65 -13.80
CA GLU A 42 -4.97 -13.29 -14.07
C GLU A 42 -6.10 -12.25 -14.22
N ILE A 43 -6.00 -11.12 -13.52
CA ILE A 43 -6.95 -9.99 -13.61
C ILE A 43 -6.53 -8.93 -14.64
N GLY A 44 -5.48 -9.18 -15.43
CA GLY A 44 -4.97 -8.23 -16.42
C GLY A 44 -5.97 -7.85 -17.51
N GLU A 45 -7.08 -8.58 -17.66
CA GLU A 45 -8.21 -8.22 -18.53
C GLU A 45 -9.15 -7.16 -17.90
N PHE A 46 -9.11 -7.01 -16.58
CA PHE A 46 -9.98 -6.10 -15.81
C PHE A 46 -9.24 -4.85 -15.31
N LEU A 47 -7.92 -4.93 -15.14
CA LEU A 47 -7.09 -3.83 -14.70
C LEU A 47 -6.33 -3.23 -15.87
N SER A 48 -6.33 -1.90 -16.00
CA SER A 48 -5.54 -1.26 -17.03
C SER A 48 -4.04 -1.52 -16.81
N ARG A 49 -3.30 -1.66 -17.90
CA ARG A 49 -1.87 -2.01 -17.85
C ARG A 49 -1.03 -1.04 -16.98
N PRO A 50 -1.20 0.30 -17.05
CA PRO A 50 -0.47 1.22 -16.19
C PRO A 50 -0.77 1.00 -14.71
N LEU A 51 -2.06 0.80 -14.36
CA LEU A 51 -2.48 0.57 -12.99
C LEU A 51 -1.95 -0.77 -12.45
N ALA A 52 -1.92 -1.81 -13.28
CA ALA A 52 -1.31 -3.10 -12.92
C ALA A 52 0.18 -2.98 -12.62
N LEU A 53 0.93 -2.20 -13.41
CA LEU A 53 2.36 -1.95 -13.18
C LEU A 53 2.60 -1.17 -11.88
N LEU A 54 1.84 -0.08 -11.67
CA LEU A 54 1.92 0.74 -10.46
C LEU A 54 1.57 -0.09 -9.21
N ALA A 55 0.45 -0.83 -9.24
CA ALA A 55 0.03 -1.67 -8.13
C ALA A 55 1.04 -2.80 -7.84
N SER A 56 1.60 -3.43 -8.88
CA SER A 56 2.65 -4.45 -8.71
C SER A 56 3.88 -3.89 -8.00
N CYS A 57 4.33 -2.69 -8.42
CA CYS A 57 5.45 -2.03 -7.77
C CYS A 57 5.14 -1.70 -6.31
N GLN A 58 3.94 -1.20 -6.03
CA GLN A 58 3.51 -0.85 -4.67
C GLN A 58 3.46 -2.05 -3.74
N LEU A 59 2.95 -3.20 -4.22
CA LEU A 59 2.96 -4.45 -3.45
C LEU A 59 4.38 -4.96 -3.19
N PHE A 60 5.30 -4.81 -4.15
CA PHE A 60 6.70 -5.18 -3.97
C PHE A 60 7.38 -4.29 -2.93
N ILE A 61 7.14 -2.97 -2.97
CA ILE A 61 7.61 -2.02 -1.96
C ILE A 61 7.10 -2.42 -0.57
N SER A 62 5.82 -2.78 -0.44
CA SER A 62 5.25 -3.29 0.81
C SER A 62 5.93 -4.56 1.32
N ILE A 63 6.27 -5.52 0.44
CA ILE A 63 7.00 -6.73 0.82
C ILE A 63 8.40 -6.38 1.35
N VAL A 64 9.11 -5.48 0.67
CA VAL A 64 10.44 -5.02 1.11
C VAL A 64 10.36 -4.30 2.45
N GLN A 65 9.36 -3.42 2.65
CA GLN A 65 9.12 -2.75 3.91
C GLN A 65 8.89 -3.74 5.06
N LEU A 66 8.03 -4.73 4.86
CA LEU A 66 7.77 -5.76 5.88
C LEU A 66 9.03 -6.59 6.16
N THR A 67 9.80 -6.93 5.12
CA THR A 67 11.06 -7.68 5.21
C THR A 67 12.10 -6.96 6.07
N ALA A 68 12.16 -5.63 5.98
CA ALA A 68 13.06 -4.83 6.79
C ALA A 68 12.74 -4.86 8.29
N VAL A 69 11.55 -5.32 8.69
CA VAL A 69 11.08 -5.26 10.09
C VAL A 69 10.79 -6.64 10.69
N PHE A 70 10.20 -7.57 9.94
CA PHE A 70 9.70 -8.83 10.52
C PHE A 70 10.79 -9.77 11.03
N ILE A 71 12.02 -9.69 10.50
CA ILE A 71 13.17 -10.47 11.02
C ILE A 71 13.95 -9.65 12.05
N PRO A 72 14.32 -8.38 11.77
CA PRO A 72 15.19 -7.66 12.69
C PRO A 72 14.55 -7.34 14.03
N VAL A 73 13.27 -6.94 14.05
CA VAL A 73 12.60 -6.52 15.30
C VAL A 73 12.42 -7.67 16.29
N PRO A 74 11.87 -8.84 15.90
CA PRO A 74 11.74 -9.95 16.84
C PRO A 74 13.09 -10.44 17.37
N TYR A 75 14.13 -10.46 16.53
CA TYR A 75 15.49 -10.81 16.97
C TYR A 75 16.03 -9.82 18.01
N MET A 76 15.86 -8.51 17.76
CA MET A 76 16.32 -7.47 18.70
C MET A 76 15.65 -7.61 20.06
N ILE A 77 14.34 -7.88 20.06
CA ILE A 77 13.57 -8.08 21.28
C ILE A 77 14.01 -9.35 22.01
N ALA A 78 14.15 -10.47 21.29
CA ALA A 78 14.51 -11.77 21.88
C ALA A 78 15.93 -11.78 22.48
N THR A 79 16.88 -11.10 21.84
CA THR A 79 18.28 -11.06 22.28
C THR A 79 18.62 -9.85 23.15
N ASN A 80 17.67 -8.90 23.29
CA ASN A 80 17.86 -7.59 23.91
C ASN A 80 19.12 -6.86 23.42
N LYS A 81 19.42 -7.00 22.12
CA LYS A 81 20.61 -6.44 21.45
C LYS A 81 20.21 -5.85 20.10
N PRO A 82 20.94 -4.84 19.60
CA PRO A 82 20.70 -4.34 18.24
C PRO A 82 20.95 -5.43 17.20
N TYR A 83 20.17 -5.42 16.11
CA TYR A 83 20.27 -6.42 15.05
C TYR A 83 21.62 -6.35 14.33
N PHE A 84 22.08 -5.12 14.06
CA PHE A 84 23.42 -4.86 13.53
C PHE A 84 24.31 -4.30 14.64
N LEU A 85 25.42 -4.99 14.90
CA LEU A 85 26.44 -4.56 15.88
C LEU A 85 27.34 -3.44 15.33
N ASN A 86 27.37 -3.25 14.01
CA ASN A 86 28.14 -2.19 13.37
C ASN A 86 27.36 -0.87 13.44
N GLU A 87 27.99 0.18 13.99
CA GLU A 87 27.41 1.52 14.14
C GLU A 87 26.96 2.15 12.81
N ILE A 88 27.55 1.75 11.68
CA ILE A 88 27.17 2.23 10.35
C ILE A 88 25.87 1.57 9.88
N ILE A 89 25.66 0.29 10.23
CA ILE A 89 24.55 -0.54 9.70
C ILE A 89 23.36 -0.53 10.67
N ILE A 90 23.52 -0.05 11.90
CA ILE A 90 22.46 -0.01 12.92
C ILE A 90 21.20 0.76 12.47
N ASN A 91 21.36 1.75 11.60
CA ASN A 91 20.26 2.56 11.06
C ASN A 91 19.60 1.96 9.81
N PHE A 92 20.18 0.90 9.22
CA PHE A 92 19.75 0.35 7.93
C PHE A 92 18.27 -0.07 7.88
N PRO A 93 17.69 -0.76 8.88
CA PRO A 93 16.27 -1.11 8.87
C PRO A 93 15.34 0.12 8.87
N GLY A 94 15.70 1.15 9.65
CA GLY A 94 14.94 2.40 9.73
C GLY A 94 15.00 3.19 8.42
N SER A 95 16.19 3.30 7.82
CA SER A 95 16.37 3.97 6.52
C SER A 95 15.63 3.24 5.39
N ILE A 96 15.63 1.91 5.35
CA ILE A 96 14.82 1.14 4.39
C ILE A 96 13.34 1.42 4.61
N LEU A 97 12.86 1.36 5.85
CA LEU A 97 11.46 1.60 6.16
C LEU A 97 11.02 2.99 5.67
N LEU A 98 11.79 4.04 5.97
CA LEU A 98 11.52 5.39 5.49
C LEU A 98 11.51 5.45 3.96
N THR A 99 12.51 4.86 3.32
CA THR A 99 12.63 4.82 1.85
C THR A 99 11.39 4.17 1.22
N MET A 100 10.96 3.02 1.74
CA MET A 100 9.82 2.28 1.20
C MET A 100 8.50 3.02 1.41
N GLN A 101 8.31 3.67 2.56
CA GLN A 101 7.11 4.47 2.83
C GLN A 101 7.00 5.65 1.86
N LEU A 102 8.09 6.38 1.64
CA LEU A 102 8.12 7.52 0.70
C LEU A 102 7.97 7.06 -0.76
N ALA A 103 8.58 5.92 -1.13
CA ALA A 103 8.42 5.33 -2.46
C ALA A 103 6.99 4.89 -2.72
N SER A 104 6.37 4.22 -1.74
CA SER A 104 4.97 3.80 -1.83
C SER A 104 4.03 5.00 -1.97
N LEU A 105 4.30 6.11 -1.28
CA LEU A 105 3.54 7.36 -1.44
C LEU A 105 3.64 7.93 -2.87
N LEU A 106 4.84 7.94 -3.46
CA LEU A 106 5.02 8.43 -4.83
C LEU A 106 4.31 7.52 -5.86
N VAL A 107 4.35 6.21 -5.67
CA VAL A 107 3.61 5.27 -6.54
C VAL A 107 2.10 5.45 -6.39
N GLN A 108 1.62 5.64 -5.14
CA GLN A 108 0.22 5.97 -4.89
C GLN A 108 -0.18 7.28 -5.58
N PHE A 109 0.65 8.32 -5.49
CA PHE A 109 0.45 9.59 -6.17
C PHE A 109 0.29 9.40 -7.68
N PHE A 110 1.19 8.66 -8.35
CA PHE A 110 1.06 8.40 -9.78
C PHE A 110 -0.20 7.59 -10.12
N SER A 111 -0.61 6.68 -9.25
CA SER A 111 -1.88 5.95 -9.39
C SER A 111 -3.08 6.89 -9.27
N THR A 112 -3.03 7.86 -8.35
CA THR A 112 -4.06 8.89 -8.19
C THR A 112 -4.13 9.81 -9.40
N VAL A 113 -2.99 10.24 -9.95
CA VAL A 113 -2.92 11.04 -11.17
C VAL A 113 -3.52 10.25 -12.35
N TYR A 114 -3.17 8.97 -12.50
CA TYR A 114 -3.73 8.10 -13.53
C TYR A 114 -5.26 8.04 -13.46
N ARG A 115 -5.80 7.68 -12.29
CA ARG A 115 -7.25 7.52 -12.07
C ARG A 115 -8.04 8.81 -12.36
N ASN A 116 -7.55 9.94 -11.87
CA ASN A 116 -8.25 11.22 -12.07
C ASN A 116 -8.13 11.73 -13.51
N LEU A 117 -6.99 11.50 -14.18
CA LEU A 117 -6.84 11.85 -15.59
C LEU A 117 -7.64 10.95 -16.53
N SER A 118 -7.82 9.66 -16.20
CA SER A 118 -8.69 8.79 -16.99
C SER A 118 -10.14 9.23 -16.99
N VAL A 119 -10.62 9.85 -15.91
CA VAL A 119 -11.97 10.44 -15.83
C VAL A 119 -12.06 11.69 -16.73
N LEU A 120 -11.04 12.54 -16.68
CA LEU A 120 -11.02 13.81 -17.41
C LEU A 120 -10.83 13.62 -18.93
N SER A 121 -9.86 12.80 -19.35
CA SER A 121 -9.53 12.61 -20.75
C SER A 121 -8.70 11.34 -21.01
N GLU A 122 -9.30 10.36 -21.69
CA GLU A 122 -8.61 9.15 -22.13
C GLU A 122 -7.40 9.46 -23.03
N ASN A 123 -7.53 10.42 -23.96
CA ASN A 123 -6.47 10.80 -24.89
C ASN A 123 -5.20 11.34 -24.19
N ILE A 124 -5.37 12.12 -23.12
CA ILE A 124 -4.25 12.64 -22.34
C ILE A 124 -3.65 11.51 -21.51
N CYS A 125 -4.50 10.66 -20.93
CA CYS A 125 -4.09 9.52 -20.13
C CYS A 125 -3.24 8.52 -20.93
N GLU A 126 -3.66 8.15 -22.15
CA GLU A 126 -2.90 7.25 -23.02
C GLU A 126 -1.49 7.77 -23.36
N LYS A 127 -1.34 9.08 -23.55
CA LYS A 127 -0.04 9.69 -23.85
C LYS A 127 0.87 9.77 -22.63
N LEU A 128 0.32 10.14 -21.47
CA LEU A 128 1.08 10.30 -20.24
C LEU A 128 1.43 8.98 -19.57
N PHE A 129 0.60 7.94 -19.73
CA PHE A 129 0.79 6.63 -19.11
C PHE A 129 1.16 5.54 -20.12
N HIS A 130 1.87 5.93 -21.18
CA HIS A 130 2.55 4.97 -22.03
C HIS A 130 3.62 4.21 -21.24
N ASP A 131 3.83 2.92 -21.53
CA ASP A 131 4.70 2.01 -20.76
C ASP A 131 6.06 2.62 -20.37
N TRP A 132 6.77 3.26 -21.31
CA TRP A 132 8.07 3.89 -21.05
C TRP A 132 7.99 5.02 -20.00
N VAL A 133 6.92 5.81 -20.01
CA VAL A 133 6.69 6.89 -19.04
C VAL A 133 6.42 6.29 -17.68
N VAL A 134 5.60 5.23 -17.62
CA VAL A 134 5.31 4.51 -16.36
C VAL A 134 6.59 3.94 -15.76
N TYR A 135 7.47 3.32 -16.56
CA TYR A 135 8.77 2.85 -16.06
C TYR A 135 9.66 3.98 -15.55
N LEU A 136 9.67 5.14 -16.22
CA LEU A 136 10.39 6.32 -15.76
C LEU A 136 9.82 6.85 -14.44
N MET A 137 8.50 6.95 -14.32
CA MET A 137 7.81 7.34 -13.08
C MET A 137 8.17 6.39 -11.94
N LEU A 138 8.13 5.07 -12.18
CA LEU A 138 8.52 4.05 -11.20
C LEU A 138 9.99 4.16 -10.79
N ALA A 139 10.90 4.42 -11.74
CA ALA A 139 12.31 4.62 -11.44
C ALA A 139 12.50 5.84 -10.52
N ILE A 140 11.83 6.96 -10.81
CA ILE A 140 11.84 8.17 -9.99
C ILE A 140 11.25 7.90 -8.59
N SER A 141 10.13 7.17 -8.52
CA SER A 141 9.48 6.77 -7.26
C SER A 141 10.40 5.98 -6.35
N ILE A 142 11.41 5.29 -6.86
CA ILE A 142 12.36 4.52 -6.05
C ILE A 142 13.64 5.34 -5.79
N SER A 143 14.19 5.98 -6.82
CA SER A 143 15.48 6.68 -6.71
C SER A 143 15.41 7.93 -5.83
N TYR A 144 14.34 8.71 -5.92
CA TYR A 144 14.21 9.95 -5.13
C TYR A 144 14.10 9.67 -3.63
N PRO A 145 13.25 8.73 -3.16
CA PRO A 145 13.23 8.34 -1.75
C PRO A 145 14.55 7.81 -1.22
N ILE A 146 15.31 7.04 -2.02
CA ILE A 146 16.65 6.57 -1.62
C ILE A 146 17.57 7.77 -1.36
N TYR A 147 17.61 8.73 -2.28
CA TYR A 147 18.40 9.95 -2.11
C TYR A 147 17.96 10.75 -0.88
N HIS A 148 16.66 10.95 -0.72
CA HIS A 148 16.09 11.72 0.39
C HIS A 148 16.36 11.05 1.75
N ALA A 149 16.16 9.74 1.86
CA ALA A 149 16.45 8.98 3.07
C ALA A 149 17.96 8.96 3.39
N ALA A 150 18.82 8.87 2.38
CA ALA A 150 20.26 8.97 2.56
C ALA A 150 20.69 10.35 3.08
N SER A 151 20.14 11.43 2.53
CA SER A 151 20.41 12.80 3.00
C SER A 151 20.03 12.97 4.47
N LEU A 152 18.82 12.52 4.85
CA LEU A 152 18.37 12.56 6.24
C LEU A 152 19.22 11.70 7.18
N SER A 153 19.71 10.55 6.70
CA SER A 153 20.56 9.65 7.48
C SER A 153 21.96 10.22 7.70
N ILE A 154 22.44 11.12 6.85
CA ILE A 154 23.72 11.85 7.05
C ILE A 154 23.55 12.94 8.10
N GLU A 155 22.41 13.65 8.09
CA GLU A 155 22.13 14.76 8.99
C GLU A 155 21.69 14.31 10.40
N THR A 156 21.21 13.07 10.54
CA THR A 156 20.62 12.58 11.79
C THR A 156 21.24 11.25 12.23
N THR A 157 21.66 11.18 13.50
CA THR A 157 22.33 10.00 14.08
C THR A 157 21.37 8.96 14.68
N ILE A 158 20.05 9.18 14.60
CA ILE A 158 19.03 8.44 15.36
C ILE A 158 17.89 7.98 14.44
N HIS A 159 18.09 6.87 13.73
CA HIS A 159 17.02 6.05 13.15
C HIS A 159 17.09 4.64 13.73
N ARG A 160 16.85 4.53 15.05
CA ARG A 160 17.05 3.27 15.78
C ARG A 160 15.71 2.76 16.27
N PHE A 161 15.48 1.46 16.07
CA PHE A 161 14.47 0.78 16.85
C PHE A 161 14.93 0.79 18.32
N SER A 162 14.14 1.41 19.19
CA SER A 162 14.44 1.47 20.62
C SER A 162 13.86 0.25 21.31
N LEU A 163 14.70 -0.47 22.05
CA LEU A 163 14.30 -1.61 22.87
C LEU A 163 13.54 -1.19 24.14
N GLU A 164 13.69 0.07 24.56
CA GLU A 164 12.98 0.63 25.72
C GLU A 164 11.55 1.01 25.35
N THR A 165 11.35 1.63 24.18
CA THR A 165 10.02 2.09 23.73
C THR A 165 9.36 1.13 22.74
N LEU A 166 10.04 0.02 22.37
CA LEU A 166 9.61 -1.00 21.41
C LEU A 166 9.10 -0.41 20.09
N GLY A 167 9.74 0.66 19.64
CA GLY A 167 9.32 1.44 18.50
C GLY A 167 10.49 2.11 17.78
N PHE A 168 10.23 2.52 16.54
CA PHE A 168 11.18 3.31 15.76
C PHE A 168 11.16 4.75 16.28
N SER A 169 12.28 5.19 16.84
CA SER A 169 12.45 6.61 17.17
C SER A 169 12.78 7.38 15.89
N ARG A 170 12.06 8.50 15.71
CA ARG A 170 12.31 9.47 14.63
C ARG A 170 12.81 10.77 15.21
N SER A 171 13.79 11.38 14.57
CA SER A 171 14.26 12.72 14.92
C SER A 171 13.22 13.79 14.54
N GLU A 172 13.25 14.96 15.18
CA GLU A 172 12.30 16.04 14.84
C GLU A 172 12.50 16.55 13.41
N ILE A 173 13.75 16.61 12.95
CA ILE A 173 14.12 17.01 11.58
C ILE A 173 13.52 16.03 10.57
N GLU A 174 13.65 14.72 10.81
CA GLU A 174 13.03 13.68 9.98
C GLU A 174 11.51 13.83 9.95
N ILE A 175 10.86 14.02 11.10
CA ILE A 175 9.41 14.15 11.18
C ILE A 175 8.94 15.34 10.33
N ILE A 176 9.57 16.51 10.49
CA ILE A 176 9.22 17.73 9.73
C ILE A 176 9.44 17.51 8.23
N SER A 177 10.56 16.88 7.85
CA SER A 177 10.90 16.59 6.46
C SER A 177 9.87 15.64 5.82
N VAL A 178 9.50 14.56 6.50
CA VAL A 178 8.49 13.59 6.03
C VAL A 178 7.11 14.25 5.90
N ILE A 179 6.68 15.02 6.91
CA ILE A 179 5.39 15.73 6.84
C ILE A 179 5.36 16.71 5.68
N THR A 180 6.45 17.44 5.47
CA THR A 180 6.57 18.41 4.37
C THR A 180 6.51 17.70 3.02
N PHE A 181 7.22 16.58 2.87
CA PHE A 181 7.17 15.76 1.66
C PHE A 181 5.76 15.24 1.37
N VAL A 182 5.10 14.66 2.38
CA VAL A 182 3.73 14.15 2.27
C VAL A 182 2.76 15.27 1.92
N ALA A 183 2.88 16.44 2.57
CA ALA A 183 2.03 17.59 2.30
C ALA A 183 2.18 18.08 0.85
N VAL A 184 3.40 18.18 0.33
CA VAL A 184 3.64 18.59 -1.07
C VAL A 184 3.00 17.60 -2.04
N VAL A 185 3.24 16.29 -1.85
CA VAL A 185 2.66 15.25 -2.72
C VAL A 185 1.12 15.25 -2.65
N ALA A 186 0.56 15.38 -1.44
CA ALA A 186 -0.89 15.44 -1.24
C ALA A 186 -1.54 16.67 -1.86
N LEU A 187 -0.89 17.84 -1.80
CA LEU A 187 -1.37 19.06 -2.46
C LEU A 187 -1.45 18.89 -3.98
N PHE A 188 -0.40 18.32 -4.60
CA PHE A 188 -0.44 18.01 -6.03
C PHE A 188 -1.54 16.99 -6.36
N ALA A 189 -1.70 15.93 -5.55
CA ALA A 189 -2.76 14.94 -5.75
C ALA A 189 -4.16 15.58 -5.69
N LEU A 190 -4.36 16.49 -4.73
CA LEU A 190 -5.62 17.20 -4.52
C LEU A 190 -6.02 18.03 -5.75
N MET A 191 -5.05 18.63 -6.44
CA MET A 191 -5.34 19.36 -7.69
C MET A 191 -6.00 18.45 -8.74
N PHE A 192 -5.52 17.22 -8.90
CA PHE A 192 -6.13 16.27 -9.84
C PHE A 192 -7.52 15.81 -9.40
N TYR A 193 -7.73 15.62 -8.09
CA TYR A 193 -9.07 15.35 -7.55
C TYR A 193 -10.03 16.50 -7.83
N ILE A 194 -9.61 17.75 -7.59
CA ILE A 194 -10.46 18.94 -7.86
C ILE A 194 -10.83 19.01 -9.34
N LEU A 195 -9.88 18.75 -10.25
CA LEU A 195 -10.15 18.73 -11.68
C LEU A 195 -11.14 17.62 -12.06
N ALA A 196 -10.96 16.41 -11.54
CA ALA A 196 -11.87 15.29 -11.79
C ALA A 196 -13.28 15.55 -11.23
N PHE A 197 -13.39 16.07 -10.00
CA PHE A 197 -14.68 16.44 -9.43
C PHE A 197 -15.36 17.55 -10.21
N SER A 198 -14.61 18.57 -10.65
CA SER A 198 -15.17 19.65 -11.44
C SER A 198 -15.78 19.14 -12.75
N ASP A 199 -15.10 18.21 -13.43
CA ASP A 199 -15.58 17.61 -14.67
C ASP A 199 -16.79 16.70 -14.43
N LEU A 200 -16.75 15.84 -13.43
CA LEU A 200 -17.87 14.95 -13.07
C LEU A 200 -19.13 15.74 -12.65
N ILE A 201 -18.96 16.78 -11.84
CA ILE A 201 -20.06 17.67 -11.42
C ILE A 201 -20.60 18.43 -12.64
N TYR A 202 -19.73 18.90 -13.53
CA TYR A 202 -20.16 19.58 -14.75
C TYR A 202 -21.02 18.68 -15.64
N ARG A 203 -20.57 17.44 -15.90
CA ARG A 203 -21.34 16.44 -16.66
C ARG A 203 -22.69 16.14 -16.00
N THR A 204 -22.73 16.03 -14.68
CA THR A 204 -23.97 15.75 -13.93
C THR A 204 -24.97 16.90 -14.00
N LEU A 205 -24.50 18.16 -13.98
CA LEU A 205 -25.38 19.34 -13.92
C LEU A 205 -25.78 19.89 -15.29
N PHE A 206 -24.92 19.80 -16.29
CA PHE A 206 -25.06 20.52 -17.56
C PHE A 206 -25.16 19.62 -18.79
N ASP A 207 -24.95 18.31 -18.65
CA ASP A 207 -25.12 17.33 -19.73
C ASP A 207 -26.15 16.23 -19.37
N PRO A 208 -27.39 16.58 -18.96
CA PRO A 208 -28.42 15.60 -18.59
C PRO A 208 -29.07 14.90 -19.80
N ASP A 209 -28.73 15.28 -21.04
CA ASP A 209 -29.48 14.90 -22.24
C ASP A 209 -29.24 13.46 -22.75
N ASP A 210 -28.41 12.67 -22.08
CA ASP A 210 -28.08 11.30 -22.51
C ASP A 210 -28.59 10.19 -21.55
N GLY A 211 -29.87 10.26 -21.16
CA GLY A 211 -30.63 9.14 -20.57
C GLY A 211 -30.24 8.67 -19.17
N ASP A 212 -31.20 8.04 -18.48
CA ASP A 212 -31.08 7.55 -17.09
C ASP A 212 -29.84 6.65 -16.85
N ASP A 213 -29.38 5.94 -17.88
CA ASP A 213 -28.22 5.05 -17.79
C ASP A 213 -26.89 5.82 -17.62
N LYS A 214 -26.70 7.00 -18.25
CA LYS A 214 -25.46 7.78 -18.08
C LYS A 214 -25.43 8.53 -16.75
N GLU A 215 -26.54 9.05 -16.28
CA GLU A 215 -26.61 9.72 -14.97
C GLU A 215 -26.22 8.77 -13.83
N SER A 216 -26.70 7.51 -13.91
CA SER A 216 -26.32 6.47 -12.95
C SER A 216 -24.82 6.13 -12.99
N SER A 217 -24.20 6.17 -14.17
CA SER A 217 -22.77 5.90 -14.34
C SER A 217 -21.89 7.03 -13.78
N THR A 218 -22.23 8.30 -14.05
CA THR A 218 -21.48 9.46 -13.54
C THR A 218 -21.56 9.57 -12.03
N CYS A 219 -22.72 9.27 -11.43
CA CYS A 219 -22.89 9.23 -9.98
C CYS A 219 -22.02 8.11 -9.33
N SER A 220 -21.90 6.96 -10.00
CA SER A 220 -20.99 5.89 -9.57
C SER A 220 -19.52 6.28 -9.67
N GLU A 221 -19.13 6.99 -10.74
CA GLU A 221 -17.76 7.54 -10.90
C GLU A 221 -17.43 8.61 -9.86
N LEU A 222 -18.40 9.46 -9.49
CA LEU A 222 -18.25 10.44 -8.42
C LEU A 222 -18.04 9.75 -7.06
N ALA A 223 -18.86 8.75 -6.75
CA ALA A 223 -18.77 8.01 -5.49
C ALA A 223 -17.44 7.24 -5.37
N THR A 224 -16.98 6.62 -6.45
CA THR A 224 -15.68 5.92 -6.47
C THR A 224 -14.51 6.90 -6.35
N THR A 225 -14.55 8.03 -7.05
CA THR A 225 -13.52 9.09 -6.93
C THR A 225 -13.45 9.64 -5.51
N LEU A 226 -14.60 9.85 -4.85
CA LEU A 226 -14.67 10.26 -3.45
C LEU A 226 -14.11 9.20 -2.50
N ALA A 227 -14.43 7.92 -2.73
CA ALA A 227 -13.88 6.83 -1.92
C ALA A 227 -12.35 6.75 -2.03
N PHE A 228 -11.78 6.97 -3.23
CA PHE A 228 -10.33 7.03 -3.42
C PHE A 228 -9.70 8.25 -2.74
N LEU A 229 -10.35 9.43 -2.77
CA LEU A 229 -9.87 10.60 -2.03
C LEU A 229 -9.78 10.29 -0.52
N VAL A 230 -10.85 9.74 0.05
CA VAL A 230 -10.88 9.37 1.49
C VAL A 230 -9.79 8.34 1.78
N SER A 231 -9.60 7.35 0.90
CA SER A 231 -8.56 6.34 1.04
C SER A 231 -7.15 6.94 1.02
N ASP A 232 -6.87 7.87 0.09
CA ASP A 232 -5.56 8.53 -0.04
C ASP A 232 -5.26 9.46 1.15
N VAL A 233 -6.29 10.12 1.70
CA VAL A 233 -6.16 10.93 2.92
C VAL A 233 -5.82 10.05 4.12
N ILE A 234 -6.51 8.92 4.28
CA ILE A 234 -6.19 7.96 5.35
C ILE A 234 -4.77 7.43 5.17
N TYR A 235 -4.36 7.09 3.94
CA TYR A 235 -3.01 6.63 3.68
C TYR A 235 -1.94 7.66 4.06
N SER A 236 -2.16 8.92 3.68
CA SER A 236 -1.26 10.03 4.02
C SER A 236 -1.19 10.24 5.53
N PHE A 237 -2.32 10.11 6.23
CA PHE A 237 -2.37 10.16 7.69
C PHE A 237 -1.61 9.00 8.35
N LEU A 238 -1.71 7.78 7.80
CA LEU A 238 -0.99 6.61 8.31
C LEU A 238 0.53 6.76 8.20
N ILE A 239 1.06 7.44 7.18
CA ILE A 239 2.50 7.72 7.05
C ILE A 239 2.95 8.78 8.05
N CYS A 240 2.14 9.82 8.22
CA CYS A 240 2.42 10.98 9.07
C CYS A 240 1.96 10.81 10.52
N LEU A 241 1.55 9.60 10.94
CA LEU A 241 0.80 9.38 12.18
C LEU A 241 1.43 10.17 13.33
N PRO A 242 0.74 11.19 13.88
CA PRO A 242 1.29 12.04 14.93
C PRO A 242 1.57 11.23 16.19
N ARG A 243 2.46 11.72 17.07
CA ARG A 243 2.80 11.11 18.39
C ARG A 243 1.62 11.21 19.39
N ILE A 244 0.43 10.80 18.97
CA ILE A 244 -0.80 10.76 19.79
C ILE A 244 -0.90 9.42 20.53
N PHE A 245 -0.33 8.36 19.96
CA PHE A 245 -0.33 7.01 20.53
C PHE A 245 0.98 6.71 21.25
N ASP A 246 0.97 5.64 22.05
CA ASP A 246 2.19 5.06 22.59
C ASP A 246 3.21 4.75 21.46
N PRO A 247 4.52 4.95 21.70
CA PRO A 247 5.54 4.79 20.66
C PRO A 247 5.55 3.42 19.96
N TRP A 248 5.26 2.35 20.72
CA TRP A 248 5.19 0.99 20.19
C TRP A 248 4.00 0.83 19.23
N LEU A 249 2.82 1.35 19.60
CA LEU A 249 1.60 1.25 18.81
C LEU A 249 1.69 2.11 17.56
N GLN A 250 2.24 3.32 17.69
CA GLN A 250 2.52 4.21 16.56
C GLN A 250 3.46 3.53 15.55
N SER A 251 4.55 2.94 16.03
CA SER A 251 5.50 2.23 15.16
C SER A 251 4.85 1.03 14.48
N PHE A 252 4.06 0.27 15.22
CA PHE A 252 3.33 -0.88 14.72
C PHE A 252 2.34 -0.49 13.61
N VAL A 253 1.53 0.54 13.83
CA VAL A 253 0.58 1.07 12.83
C VAL A 253 1.33 1.61 11.63
N ASN A 254 2.37 2.43 11.82
CA ASN A 254 3.15 3.00 10.72
C ASN A 254 3.83 1.93 9.85
N VAL A 255 4.26 0.80 10.44
CA VAL A 255 4.86 -0.29 9.68
C VAL A 255 3.79 -1.10 8.95
N PHE A 256 2.81 -1.63 9.69
CA PHE A 256 1.89 -2.64 9.17
C PHE A 256 0.73 -2.03 8.39
N ALA A 257 0.10 -0.96 8.90
CA ALA A 257 -1.02 -0.35 8.20
C ALA A 257 -0.58 0.23 6.86
N VAL A 258 0.59 0.90 6.81
CA VAL A 258 1.13 1.46 5.56
C VAL A 258 1.50 0.36 4.55
N ALA A 259 2.07 -0.76 5.01
CA ALA A 259 2.45 -1.87 4.13
C ALA A 259 1.24 -2.69 3.64
N LEU A 260 0.18 -2.79 4.43
CA LEU A 260 -1.05 -3.50 4.05
C LEU A 260 -2.02 -2.64 3.25
N TRP A 261 -1.92 -1.32 3.34
CA TRP A 261 -2.84 -0.40 2.66
C TRP A 261 -2.98 -0.67 1.15
N PRO A 262 -1.89 -0.87 0.37
CA PRO A 262 -1.99 -1.13 -1.06
C PRO A 262 -2.75 -2.44 -1.38
N SER A 263 -2.62 -3.44 -0.50
CA SER A 263 -3.38 -4.68 -0.61
C SER A 263 -4.87 -4.43 -0.37
N VAL A 264 -5.22 -3.66 0.65
CA VAL A 264 -6.61 -3.32 0.99
C VAL A 264 -7.28 -2.51 -0.10
N THR A 265 -6.58 -1.51 -0.65
CA THR A 265 -7.11 -0.66 -1.73
C THR A 265 -7.32 -1.45 -3.02
N LEU A 266 -6.40 -2.34 -3.38
CA LEU A 266 -6.53 -3.16 -4.58
C LEU A 266 -7.65 -4.21 -4.45
N ILE A 267 -7.81 -4.83 -3.28
CA ILE A 267 -8.95 -5.74 -3.02
C ILE A 267 -10.27 -4.96 -3.08
N SER A 268 -10.30 -3.73 -2.58
CA SER A 268 -11.50 -2.89 -2.61
C SER A 268 -11.80 -2.32 -4.00
N TYR A 269 -10.86 -2.44 -4.95
CA TYR A 269 -10.95 -1.84 -6.27
C TYR A 269 -11.98 -2.52 -7.18
N ASP A 270 -11.99 -3.86 -7.24
CA ASP A 270 -12.87 -4.60 -8.15
C ASP A 270 -13.30 -5.96 -7.58
N LEU A 271 -14.56 -6.34 -7.86
CA LEU A 271 -15.17 -7.57 -7.39
C LEU A 271 -14.44 -8.84 -7.88
N HIS A 272 -13.87 -8.81 -9.09
CA HIS A 272 -13.08 -9.91 -9.64
C HIS A 272 -11.78 -10.12 -8.86
N VAL A 273 -11.17 -9.02 -8.38
CA VAL A 273 -10.00 -9.08 -7.49
C VAL A 273 -10.38 -9.73 -6.16
N GLN A 274 -11.52 -9.34 -5.59
CA GLN A 274 -12.05 -9.94 -4.36
C GLN A 274 -12.32 -11.44 -4.52
N ALA A 275 -12.96 -11.83 -5.62
CA ALA A 275 -13.29 -13.21 -5.91
C ALA A 275 -12.02 -14.07 -6.12
N ALA A 276 -11.05 -13.58 -6.90
CA ALA A 276 -9.78 -14.26 -7.14
C ALA A 276 -8.97 -14.39 -5.84
N PHE A 277 -8.94 -13.34 -5.02
CA PHE A 277 -8.30 -13.36 -3.71
C PHE A 277 -8.95 -14.38 -2.77
N ALA A 278 -10.28 -14.36 -2.63
CA ALA A 278 -11.01 -15.32 -1.81
C ALA A 278 -10.77 -16.77 -2.25
N PHE A 279 -10.66 -17.02 -3.55
CA PHE A 279 -10.35 -18.34 -4.08
C PHE A 279 -8.92 -18.78 -3.71
N ARG A 280 -7.92 -17.92 -3.88
CA ARG A 280 -6.52 -18.22 -3.50
C ARG A 280 -6.37 -18.48 -2.00
N VAL A 281 -7.00 -17.65 -1.17
CA VAL A 281 -7.02 -17.82 0.29
C VAL A 281 -7.64 -19.17 0.66
N ARG A 282 -8.80 -19.52 0.07
CA ARG A 282 -9.44 -20.82 0.29
C ARG A 282 -8.53 -21.98 -0.12
N GLY A 283 -7.87 -21.90 -1.27
CA GLY A 283 -6.95 -22.93 -1.74
C GLY A 283 -5.76 -23.15 -0.79
N MET A 284 -5.19 -22.08 -0.24
CA MET A 284 -4.10 -22.17 0.74
C MET A 284 -4.54 -22.89 2.02
N PHE A 285 -5.70 -22.52 2.59
CA PHE A 285 -6.21 -23.19 3.79
C PHE A 285 -6.61 -24.66 3.55
N GLN A 286 -7.13 -24.98 2.37
CA GLN A 286 -7.45 -26.36 1.99
C GLN A 286 -6.19 -27.23 1.80
N SER A 287 -5.08 -26.65 1.33
CA SER A 287 -3.81 -27.38 1.19
C SER A 287 -3.14 -27.73 2.53
N CYS A 288 -3.36 -26.93 3.57
CA CYS A 288 -2.78 -27.15 4.91
C CYS A 288 -3.56 -28.15 5.78
N GLY A 289 -4.82 -28.46 5.46
CA GLY A 289 -5.69 -29.35 6.24
C GLY A 289 -5.66 -30.82 5.82
N GLY A 290 -4.54 -31.32 5.29
CA GLY A 290 -4.45 -32.54 4.48
C GLY A 290 -5.26 -33.77 4.96
N GLY A 291 -6.00 -34.38 4.03
CA GLY A 291 -6.44 -35.78 4.13
C GLY A 291 -7.75 -36.13 3.44
N GLY A 292 -7.67 -36.68 2.22
CA GLY A 292 -8.56 -37.75 1.77
C GLY A 292 -9.81 -37.35 0.96
N GLY A 293 -9.74 -37.61 -0.36
CA GLY A 293 -10.88 -38.12 -1.10
C GLY A 293 -11.74 -37.11 -1.86
N SER A 294 -11.74 -37.27 -3.18
CA SER A 294 -12.83 -36.93 -4.10
C SER A 294 -13.07 -35.44 -4.37
N GLY A 295 -12.71 -35.03 -5.58
CA GLY A 295 -13.25 -33.85 -6.24
C GLY A 295 -12.18 -32.85 -6.64
N TYR A 296 -11.41 -33.17 -7.67
CA TYR A 296 -11.05 -32.14 -8.64
C TYR A 296 -12.38 -31.63 -9.25
N SER A 297 -13.13 -30.81 -8.50
CA SER A 297 -14.04 -29.88 -9.13
C SER A 297 -13.13 -28.96 -9.90
N ASN A 298 -13.17 -29.08 -11.23
CA ASN A 298 -12.54 -28.19 -12.18
C ASN A 298 -12.51 -26.76 -11.62
N PRO A 299 -11.47 -25.96 -11.92
CA PRO A 299 -11.52 -24.54 -11.64
C PRO A 299 -12.90 -24.04 -12.07
N PRO A 300 -13.58 -23.16 -11.32
CA PRO A 300 -14.52 -22.30 -11.99
C PRO A 300 -13.65 -21.59 -13.02
N ILE A 301 -13.67 -22.11 -14.25
CA ILE A 301 -13.44 -21.30 -15.41
C ILE A 301 -14.45 -20.21 -15.15
N ILE A 302 -13.99 -19.06 -14.68
CA ILE A 302 -14.67 -17.81 -14.93
C ILE A 302 -14.66 -17.77 -16.45
N ARG A 303 -15.62 -18.48 -17.03
CA ARG A 303 -15.95 -18.45 -18.42
C ARG A 303 -16.63 -17.10 -18.44
N ALA A 304 -15.80 -16.06 -18.46
CA ALA A 304 -16.18 -14.77 -18.97
C ALA A 304 -16.95 -15.16 -20.22
N LYS A 305 -18.28 -14.97 -20.15
CA LYS A 305 -19.11 -15.07 -21.33
C LYS A 305 -18.36 -14.15 -22.27
N LYS A 306 -17.74 -14.73 -23.29
CA LYS A 306 -17.11 -13.98 -24.37
C LYS A 306 -18.27 -13.13 -24.89
N ARG A 307 -18.42 -11.90 -24.38
CA ARG A 307 -19.10 -10.86 -25.13
C ARG A 307 -18.21 -10.81 -26.33
N LYS A 308 -18.68 -11.44 -27.42
CA LYS A 308 -18.22 -11.13 -28.75
C LYS A 308 -18.00 -9.62 -28.72
N ARG A 309 -16.79 -9.18 -29.08
CA ARG A 309 -16.68 -7.90 -29.76
C ARG A 309 -17.70 -7.96 -30.88
N GLU A 310 -18.92 -7.54 -30.60
CA GLU A 310 -19.72 -6.94 -31.64
C GLU A 310 -18.88 -5.74 -32.06
N PRO A 311 -18.46 -5.69 -33.33
CA PRO A 311 -17.99 -4.43 -33.85
C PRO A 311 -19.20 -3.52 -33.72
N ARG A 312 -19.21 -2.61 -32.73
CA ARG A 312 -19.99 -1.39 -32.89
C ARG A 312 -19.31 -0.61 -34.00
N LEU A 313 -19.65 -1.03 -35.21
CA LEU A 313 -19.63 -0.23 -36.41
C LEU A 313 -20.29 1.10 -36.08
N ARG A 314 -19.53 2.16 -36.31
CA ARG A 314 -19.94 3.48 -36.78
C ARG A 314 -21.31 3.98 -36.32
N ILE A 315 -21.30 5.03 -35.52
CA ILE A 315 -22.08 6.22 -35.85
C ILE A 315 -21.12 7.42 -35.71
N LEU A 316 -21.24 8.32 -36.69
CA LEU A 316 -20.41 9.47 -37.06
C LEU A 316 -19.85 10.30 -35.91
#